data_AF-A0A920RW26-F1
#
_entry.id   AF-A0A920RW26-F1
#
_cell.length_a   1.000
_cell.length_b   1.000
_cell.length_c   1.000
_cell.angle_alpha   90.00
_cell.angle_beta   90.00
_cell.angle_gamma   90.00
#
_symmetry.space_group_name_H-M   'P 1'
#
loop_
_entity.id
_entity.type
_entity.pdbx_description
1 polymer ?
#
loop_
_entity_poly.entity_id
_entity_poly.type
_entity_poly.pdbx_seq_one_letter_code
_entity_poly.pdbx_strand_id
1 'polypeptide(L)'
;MDAFSTILHKDRAYYQGRKIIERLTKLIPRQQFEVALQAVIGKKIIARGNVKPYRKNVTAKLYGGDVTRKKKLLEKQKKAKKNETVWCRGDPARGISVNHEER
;
A
#
# COMPACT_ATOMS: atom_id res chain seq x y z
N MET A 1 11.16 -12.56 3.71
CA MET A 1 10.52 -12.04 2.49
C MET A 1 11.64 -11.56 1.57
N ASP A 2 11.93 -12.29 0.50
CA ASP A 2 13.12 -12.06 -0.36
C ASP A 2 12.82 -12.06 -1.87
N ALA A 3 11.55 -12.01 -2.27
CA ALA A 3 11.15 -12.23 -3.66
C ALA A 3 11.51 -11.09 -4.63
N PHE A 4 11.96 -9.93 -4.13
CA PHE A 4 12.27 -8.75 -4.95
C PHE A 4 13.56 -8.06 -4.52
N SER A 5 14.52 -8.78 -3.93
CA SER A 5 15.81 -8.19 -3.60
C SER A 5 16.70 -8.07 -4.83
N THR A 6 17.31 -6.89 -5.03
CA THR A 6 18.24 -6.64 -6.13
C THR A 6 19.43 -5.87 -5.59
N ILE A 7 20.64 -6.33 -5.92
CA ILE A 7 21.88 -5.70 -5.50
C ILE A 7 22.25 -4.64 -6.55
N LEU A 8 22.41 -3.39 -6.12
CA LEU A 8 22.71 -2.25 -6.99
C LEU A 8 23.69 -1.30 -6.30
N HIS A 9 24.49 -0.60 -7.10
CA HIS A 9 25.33 0.49 -6.61
C HIS A 9 24.49 1.66 -6.08
N LYS A 10 24.99 2.32 -5.03
CA LYS A 10 24.28 3.34 -4.23
C LYS A 10 23.68 4.47 -5.07
N ASP A 11 24.43 4.94 -6.07
CA ASP A 11 24.00 6.04 -6.94
C ASP A 11 22.80 5.65 -7.83
N ARG A 12 22.71 4.38 -8.22
CA ARG A 12 21.62 3.86 -9.07
C ARG A 12 20.43 3.36 -8.27
N ALA A 13 20.61 3.07 -6.98
CA ALA A 13 19.61 2.45 -6.14
C ALA A 13 18.36 3.34 -5.97
N TYR A 14 18.52 4.66 -5.90
CA TYR A 14 17.38 5.59 -5.80
C TYR A 14 16.48 5.57 -7.04
N TYR A 15 17.10 5.67 -8.22
CA TYR A 15 16.38 5.67 -9.50
C TYR A 15 15.68 4.34 -9.75
N GLN A 16 16.38 3.22 -9.52
CA GLN A 16 15.81 1.88 -9.70
C GLN A 16 14.69 1.60 -8.69
N GLY A 17 14.85 1.99 -7.42
CA GLY A 17 13.81 1.82 -6.40
C GLY A 17 12.51 2.54 -6.77
N ARG A 18 12.58 3.79 -7.27
CA ARG A 18 11.40 4.48 -7.81
C ARG A 18 10.79 3.75 -9.00
N LYS A 19 11.60 3.36 -9.98
CA LYS A 19 11.15 2.68 -11.20
C LYS A 19 10.44 1.35 -10.90
N ILE A 20 10.93 0.60 -9.91
CA ILE A 20 10.31 -0.65 -9.45
C ILE A 20 8.94 -0.37 -8.82
N ILE A 21 8.84 0.60 -7.91
CA ILE A 21 7.57 0.96 -7.28
C ILE A 21 6.55 1.45 -8.31
N GLU A 22 6.97 2.27 -9.27
CA GLU A 22 6.08 2.76 -10.33
C GLU A 22 5.52 1.63 -11.20
N ARG A 23 6.36 0.67 -11.56
CA ARG A 23 5.94 -0.53 -12.32
C ARG A 23 4.97 -1.39 -11.51
N LEU A 24 5.27 -1.62 -10.23
CA LEU A 24 4.41 -2.41 -9.35
C LEU A 24 3.07 -1.74 -9.08
N THR A 25 3.05 -0.42 -8.94
CA THR A 25 1.80 0.34 -8.78
C THR A 25 0.90 0.19 -10.01
N LYS A 26 1.47 0.01 -11.21
CA LYS A 26 0.71 -0.21 -12.45
C LYS A 26 0.27 -1.68 -12.63
N LEU A 27 1.11 -2.62 -12.22
CA LEU A 27 0.85 -4.06 -12.37
C LEU A 27 -0.13 -4.59 -11.33
N ILE A 28 -0.07 -4.10 -10.09
CA ILE A 28 -0.90 -4.58 -9.00
C ILE A 28 -2.32 -4.00 -9.18
N PRO A 29 -3.34 -4.84 -9.37
CA PRO A 29 -4.71 -4.36 -9.45
C PRO A 29 -5.14 -3.77 -8.11
N ARG A 30 -6.00 -2.77 -8.16
CA ARG A 30 -6.57 -2.16 -6.95
C ARG A 30 -7.33 -3.22 -6.16
N GLN A 31 -7.29 -3.13 -4.83
CA GLN A 31 -7.97 -4.05 -3.92
C GLN A 31 -8.93 -3.26 -3.00
N GLN A 32 -9.68 -3.93 -2.14
CA GLN A 32 -10.63 -3.25 -1.22
C GLN A 32 -9.92 -2.47 -0.10
N PHE A 33 -8.69 -2.88 0.22
CA PHE A 33 -7.79 -2.26 1.19
C PHE A 33 -6.65 -1.49 0.51
N GLU A 34 -5.98 -0.64 1.28
CA GLU A 34 -4.84 0.15 0.80
C GLU A 34 -3.59 -0.73 0.80
N VAL A 35 -2.91 -0.81 -0.35
CA VAL A 35 -1.63 -1.50 -0.46
C VAL A 35 -0.53 -0.43 -0.48
N ALA A 36 0.29 -0.41 0.58
CA ALA A 36 1.47 0.45 0.65
C ALA A 36 2.69 -0.34 0.17
N LEU A 37 3.34 0.17 -0.87
CA LEU A 37 4.60 -0.32 -1.41
C LEU A 37 5.74 0.57 -0.91
N GLN A 38 6.82 -0.05 -0.48
CA GLN A 38 8.01 0.63 0.00
C GLN A 38 9.26 -0.02 -0.58
N ALA A 39 10.20 0.80 -1.02
CA ALA A 39 11.56 0.37 -1.35
C ALA A 39 12.49 0.86 -0.26
N VAL A 40 13.26 -0.06 0.30
CA VAL A 40 14.15 0.19 1.44
C VAL A 40 15.55 -0.24 1.08
N ILE A 41 16.54 0.59 1.40
CA ILE A 41 17.96 0.22 1.40
C ILE A 41 18.40 0.15 2.86
N GLY A 42 18.70 -1.06 3.36
CA GLY A 42 19.01 -1.27 4.77
C GLY A 42 17.88 -0.79 5.70
N LYS A 43 18.09 0.33 6.40
CA LYS A 43 17.09 0.97 7.29
C LYS A 43 16.44 2.23 6.71
N LYS A 44 16.88 2.70 5.54
CA LYS A 44 16.40 3.95 4.93
C LYS A 44 15.36 3.66 3.85
N ILE A 45 14.17 4.27 3.99
CA ILE A 45 13.13 4.24 2.96
C ILE A 45 13.52 5.24 1.87
N ILE A 46 13.68 4.76 0.64
CA ILE A 46 14.07 5.59 -0.52
C ILE A 46 12.89 6.04 -1.36
N ALA A 47 11.86 5.19 -1.47
CA ALA A 47 10.67 5.47 -2.26
C ALA A 47 9.44 4.76 -1.67
N ARG A 48 8.28 5.38 -1.83
CA ARG A 48 6.98 4.88 -1.34
C ARG A 48 5.90 5.14 -2.38
N GLY A 49 5.04 4.16 -2.62
CA GLY A 49 3.87 4.29 -3.47
C GLY A 49 2.67 3.58 -2.84
N ASN A 50 1.48 4.18 -2.95
CA ASN A 50 0.25 3.58 -2.41
C ASN A 50 -0.74 3.30 -3.54
N VAL A 51 -1.28 2.09 -3.59
CA VAL A 51 -2.37 1.73 -4.49
C VAL A 51 -3.69 2.09 -3.81
N LYS A 52 -4.45 3.01 -4.42
CA LYS A 52 -5.72 3.48 -3.85
C LYS A 52 -6.74 2.33 -3.79
N PRO A 53 -7.43 2.12 -2.65
CA PRO A 53 -8.45 1.10 -2.55
C PRO A 53 -9.67 1.42 -3.43
N TYR A 54 -10.45 0.39 -3.75
CA TYR A 54 -11.78 0.57 -4.31
C TYR A 54 -12.75 1.14 -3.28
N ARG A 55 -13.69 1.99 -3.70
CA ARG A 55 -14.76 2.50 -2.83
C ARG A 55 -16.11 2.06 -3.36
N LYS A 56 -16.76 1.13 -2.67
CA LYS A 56 -18.15 0.76 -2.96
C LYS A 56 -19.09 1.91 -2.55
N ASN A 57 -19.98 2.30 -3.44
CA ASN A 57 -21.03 3.28 -3.14
C ASN A 57 -22.13 2.63 -2.29
N VAL A 58 -21.97 2.64 -0.96
CA VAL A 58 -22.94 2.10 0.00
C VAL A 58 -24.15 3.01 0.22
N THR A 59 -24.10 4.24 -0.27
CA THR A 59 -25.15 5.24 -0.10
C THR A 59 -26.21 5.15 -1.22
N ALA A 60 -25.93 4.44 -2.32
CA ALA A 60 -26.81 4.37 -3.48
C ALA A 60 -28.22 3.80 -3.19
N LYS A 61 -28.37 2.98 -2.14
CA LYS A 61 -29.67 2.42 -1.71
C LYS A 61 -30.42 3.28 -0.69
N LEU A 62 -29.82 4.40 -0.25
CA LEU A 62 -30.50 5.30 0.68
C LEU A 62 -31.46 6.18 -0.11
N TYR A 63 -32.75 5.94 0.08
CA TYR A 63 -33.81 6.81 -0.40
C TYR A 63 -33.98 7.92 0.64
N GLY A 64 -33.35 9.08 0.44
CA GLY A 64 -33.60 10.29 1.25
C GLY A 64 -32.47 10.80 2.15
N GLY A 65 -32.74 11.93 2.82
CA GLY A 65 -31.81 12.77 3.57
C GLY A 65 -31.41 12.29 4.96
N ASP A 66 -31.48 10.99 5.26
CA ASP A 66 -31.09 10.45 6.56
C ASP A 66 -29.55 10.41 6.71
N VAL A 67 -29.01 11.52 7.23
CA VAL A 67 -27.59 11.73 7.49
C VAL A 67 -27.04 10.72 8.50
N THR A 68 -27.87 10.23 9.44
CA THR A 68 -27.43 9.30 10.48
C THR A 68 -27.14 7.92 9.90
N ARG A 69 -28.00 7.38 9.03
CA ARG A 69 -27.75 6.11 8.31
C ARG A 69 -26.53 6.20 7.41
N LYS A 70 -26.36 7.31 6.69
CA LYS A 70 -25.18 7.55 5.85
C LYS A 70 -23.89 7.48 6.67
N LYS A 71 -23.83 8.19 7.80
CA LYS A 71 -22.66 8.18 8.70
C LYS A 71 -22.37 6.78 9.24
N LYS A 72 -23.39 6.06 9.73
CA LYS A 72 -23.25 4.69 10.26
C LYS A 72 -22.67 3.71 9.22
N LEU A 73 -23.13 3.77 7.97
CA LEU A 73 -22.61 2.92 6.88
C LEU A 73 -21.16 3.25 6.52
N LEU A 74 -20.81 4.54 6.49
CA LEU A 74 -19.44 4.99 6.22
C LEU A 74 -18.48 4.61 7.35
N GLU A 75 -18.91 4.68 8.61
CA GLU A 75 -18.10 4.25 9.76
C GLU A 75 -17.86 2.73 9.74
N LYS A 76 -18.88 1.93 9.40
CA LYS A 76 -18.70 0.48 9.21
C LYS A 76 -17.68 0.18 8.12
N GLN A 77 -17.74 0.88 6.98
CA GLN A 77 -16.74 0.74 5.91
C GLN A 77 -15.33 1.09 6.40
N LYS A 78 -15.18 2.21 7.12
CA LYS A 78 -13.88 2.64 7.64
C LYS A 78 -13.30 1.60 8.59
N LYS A 79 -14.12 1.07 9.51
CA LYS A 79 -13.70 0.04 10.47
C LYS A 79 -13.32 -1.28 9.77
N ALA A 80 -14.13 -1.73 8.80
CA ALA A 80 -13.84 -2.94 8.04
C ALA A 80 -12.50 -2.83 7.29
N LYS A 81 -12.28 -1.75 6.54
CA LYS A 81 -11.01 -1.51 5.83
C LYS A 81 -9.83 -1.35 6.77
N LYS A 82 -10.03 -0.68 7.92
CA LYS A 82 -8.97 -0.54 8.94
C LYS A 82 -8.59 -1.91 9.47
N ASN A 83 -9.54 -2.75 9.87
CA ASN A 83 -9.28 -4.10 10.40
C ASN A 83 -8.60 -5.01 9.38
N GLU A 84 -9.04 -4.98 8.12
CA GLU A 84 -8.43 -5.74 7.03
C GLU A 84 -6.98 -5.30 6.77
N THR A 85 -6.69 -4.00 6.92
CA THR A 85 -5.32 -3.48 6.87
C THR A 85 -4.51 -3.83 8.14
N VAL A 86 -5.17 -3.97 9.31
CA VAL A 86 -4.53 -4.35 10.59
C VAL A 86 -4.13 -5.82 10.62
N TRP A 87 -4.71 -6.70 9.80
CA TRP A 87 -4.20 -8.07 9.63
C TRP A 87 -2.75 -8.10 9.08
N CYS A 88 -2.26 -6.99 8.52
CA CYS A 88 -0.85 -6.79 8.16
C CYS A 88 -0.04 -5.99 9.21
N ARG A 89 -0.64 -5.56 10.34
CA ARG A 89 0.10 -4.98 11.48
C ARG A 89 0.62 -6.08 12.38
N GLY A 90 1.55 -6.84 11.81
CA GLY A 90 2.41 -7.81 12.48
C GLY A 90 3.73 -7.94 11.71
N ASP A 91 3.67 -7.74 10.39
CA ASP A 91 4.84 -7.84 9.53
C ASP A 91 5.13 -6.53 8.80
N PRO A 92 6.19 -5.78 9.16
CA PRO A 92 6.80 -4.78 8.29
C PRO A 92 7.40 -5.38 6.99
N ALA A 93 7.24 -6.69 6.75
CA ALA A 93 7.98 -7.48 5.77
C ALA A 93 7.45 -7.45 4.32
N ARG A 94 6.47 -6.60 3.96
CA ARG A 94 6.12 -6.37 2.53
C ARG A 94 6.83 -5.16 1.93
N GLY A 95 7.99 -4.80 2.49
CA GLY A 95 8.95 -3.92 1.83
C GLY A 95 9.75 -4.71 0.80
N ILE A 96 10.01 -4.09 -0.35
CA ILE A 96 11.02 -4.58 -1.28
C ILE A 96 12.38 -4.14 -0.72
N SER A 97 13.20 -5.12 -0.34
CA SER A 97 14.55 -4.92 0.16
C SER A 97 15.53 -4.76 -1.00
N VAL A 98 16.00 -3.55 -1.28
CA VAL A 98 17.15 -3.34 -2.16
C VAL A 98 18.39 -3.46 -1.28
N ASN A 99 18.96 -4.67 -1.20
CA ASN A 99 20.11 -4.94 -0.36
C ASN A 99 21.39 -4.38 -1.01
N HIS A 100 22.18 -3.69 -0.19
CA HIS A 100 23.48 -3.13 -0.53
C HIS A 100 24.54 -3.99 0.16
N GLU A 101 25.47 -4.56 -0.61
CA GLU A 101 26.65 -5.25 -0.08
C GLU A 101 27.88 -4.41 -0.50
N GLU A 102 28.41 -3.67 0.47
CA GLU A 102 29.70 -2.98 0.38
C GLU A 102 30.78 -4.02 0.69
N ARG A 103 31.49 -4.49 -0.33
CA ARG A 103 32.91 -4.83 -0.19
C ARG A 103 33.73 -3.59 -0.48
#